data_AF-A0A2X2BJ23-F1
#
_entry.id   AF-A0A2X2BJ23-F1
#
_cell.length_a   1.000
_cell.length_b   1.000
_cell.length_c   1.000
_cell.angle_alpha   90.00
_cell.angle_beta   90.00
_cell.angle_gamma   90.00
#
_symmetry.space_group_name_H-M   'P 1'
#
loop_
_entity.id
_entity.type
_entity.pdbx_description
1 polymer ?
#
loop_
_entity_poly.entity_id
_entity_poly.type
_entity_poly.pdbx_seq_one_letter_code
_entity_poly.pdbx_strand_id
1 'polypeptide(L)'
;MALILAQEAIRLPEYLTLTPVKRKFLIMPFMHSESQKIHQDAIALFSQLNDDDTYQYELRHKEIIDKYGRYPHRNEILGRTSTAEELAFLQQPGSSF
;
A
#
# COMPACT_ATOMS: atom_id res chain seq x y z
N MET A 1 -8.37 -5.17 -10.06
CA MET A 1 -7.62 -5.50 -11.30
C MET A 1 -6.16 -5.06 -11.23
N ALA A 2 -5.83 -3.82 -10.83
CA ALA A 2 -4.45 -3.31 -10.81
C ALA A 2 -3.44 -4.17 -10.02
N LEU A 3 -3.79 -4.65 -8.82
CA LEU A 3 -2.90 -5.49 -8.01
C LEU A 3 -2.49 -6.77 -8.74
N ILE A 4 -3.44 -7.48 -9.35
CA ILE A 4 -3.15 -8.73 -10.07
C ILE A 4 -2.21 -8.45 -11.25
N LEU A 5 -2.43 -7.36 -12.00
CA LEU A 5 -1.54 -6.98 -13.10
C LEU A 5 -0.13 -6.64 -12.60
N ALA A 6 0.00 -5.97 -11.45
CA ALA A 6 1.29 -5.70 -10.84
C ALA A 6 1.99 -7.00 -10.40
N GLN A 7 1.25 -7.94 -9.81
CA GLN A 7 1.76 -9.25 -9.39
C GLN A 7 2.25 -10.09 -10.57
N GLU A 8 1.55 -10.06 -11.70
CA GLU A 8 2.02 -10.75 -12.91
C GLU A 8 3.22 -10.04 -13.51
N ALA A 9 3.22 -8.70 -13.57
CA ALA A 9 4.29 -7.94 -14.17
C ALA A 9 5.63 -8.08 -13.42
N ILE A 10 5.64 -8.19 -12.08
CA ILE A 10 6.90 -8.40 -11.31
C ILE A 10 7.53 -9.79 -11.54
N ARG A 11 6.80 -10.74 -12.13
CA ARG A 11 7.32 -12.08 -12.47
C ARG A 11 8.03 -12.10 -13.82
N LEU A 12 7.84 -11.06 -14.64
CA LEU A 12 8.43 -10.96 -15.95
C LEU A 12 9.86 -10.41 -15.86
N PRO A 13 10.82 -10.92 -16.64
CA PRO A 13 12.21 -10.42 -16.63
C PRO A 13 12.28 -8.94 -17.02
N GLU A 14 11.35 -8.44 -17.82
CA GLU A 14 11.25 -7.06 -18.26
C GLU A 14 11.06 -6.08 -17.08
N TYR A 15 10.51 -6.54 -15.95
CA TYR A 15 10.36 -5.70 -14.75
C TYR A 15 11.69 -5.08 -14.32
N LEU A 16 12.78 -5.85 -14.38
CA LEU A 16 14.12 -5.39 -13.99
C LEU A 16 14.75 -4.43 -15.00
N THR A 17 14.21 -4.36 -16.22
CA THR A 17 14.67 -3.42 -17.26
C THR A 17 14.02 -2.04 -17.16
N LEU A 18 12.96 -1.92 -16.36
CA LEU A 18 12.27 -0.66 -16.13
C LEU A 18 13.13 0.33 -15.34
N THR A 19 13.00 1.60 -15.68
CA THR A 19 13.61 2.69 -14.89
C THR A 19 13.07 2.65 -13.45
N PRO A 20 13.85 3.12 -12.44
CA PRO A 20 13.42 3.11 -11.04
C PRO A 20 12.02 3.72 -10.82
N VAL A 21 11.74 4.84 -11.49
CA VAL A 21 10.42 5.50 -11.44
C VAL A 21 9.31 4.59 -11.96
N LYS A 22 9.51 3.91 -13.09
CA LYS A 22 8.52 2.98 -13.65
C LYS A 22 8.32 1.75 -12.75
N ARG A 23 9.40 1.20 -12.17
CA ARG A 23 9.31 0.08 -11.20
C ARG A 23 8.49 0.47 -9.98
N LYS A 24 8.75 1.66 -9.42
CA LYS A 24 7.97 2.22 -8.31
C LYS A 24 6.48 2.27 -8.66
N PHE A 25 6.13 2.96 -9.74
CA PHE A 25 4.72 3.07 -10.16
C PHE A 25 4.05 1.71 -10.40
N LEU A 26 4.78 0.75 -10.97
CA LEU A 26 4.26 -0.59 -11.25
C LEU A 26 3.88 -1.37 -9.99
N ILE A 27 4.61 -1.19 -8.89
CA ILE A 27 4.32 -1.88 -7.62
C ILE A 27 3.42 -1.08 -6.65
N MET A 28 3.09 0.19 -6.95
CA MET A 28 2.15 0.98 -6.14
C MET A 28 0.81 0.28 -5.84
N PRO A 29 0.22 -0.55 -6.72
CA PRO A 29 -1.00 -1.28 -6.40
C PRO A 29 -0.90 -2.21 -5.18
N PHE A 30 0.31 -2.66 -4.81
CA PHE A 30 0.53 -3.43 -3.57
C PHE A 30 0.21 -2.58 -2.34
N MET A 31 0.74 -1.34 -2.29
CA MET A 31 0.55 -0.39 -1.19
C MET A 31 -0.93 0.02 -1.01
N HIS A 32 -1.75 -0.03 -2.06
CA HIS A 32 -3.16 0.38 -1.98
C HIS A 32 -4.15 -0.75 -1.66
N SER A 33 -3.65 -1.97 -1.46
CA SER A 33 -4.45 -3.16 -1.12
C SER A 33 -4.94 -3.12 0.33
N GLU A 34 -6.20 -3.45 0.59
CA GLU A 34 -6.70 -3.71 1.96
C GLU A 34 -6.46 -5.18 2.34
N SER A 35 -5.20 -5.64 2.27
CA SER A 35 -4.82 -7.02 2.58
C SER A 35 -3.46 -7.09 3.27
N GLN A 36 -3.46 -7.60 4.50
CA GLN A 36 -2.25 -7.74 5.31
C GLN A 36 -1.17 -8.59 4.62
N LYS A 37 -1.56 -9.70 3.97
CA LYS A 37 -0.62 -10.56 3.25
C LYS A 37 0.08 -9.82 2.11
N ILE A 38 -0.67 -8.97 1.39
CA ILE A 38 -0.10 -8.18 0.30
C ILE A 38 0.92 -7.18 0.82
N HIS A 39 0.67 -6.52 1.96
CA HIS A 39 1.64 -5.63 2.59
C HIS A 39 2.91 -6.37 3.08
N GLN A 40 2.78 -7.61 3.56
CA GLN A 40 3.97 -8.42 3.90
C GLN A 40 4.86 -8.65 2.68
N ASP A 41 4.26 -8.94 1.52
CA ASP A 41 4.99 -9.15 0.27
C ASP A 41 5.53 -7.82 -0.29
N ALA A 42 4.77 -6.73 -0.13
CA ALA A 42 5.12 -5.39 -0.59
C ALA A 42 6.39 -4.85 0.05
N ILE A 43 6.61 -5.10 1.35
CA ILE A 43 7.81 -4.65 2.08
C ILE A 43 9.09 -5.05 1.35
N ALA A 44 9.17 -6.31 0.90
CA ALA A 44 10.33 -6.81 0.18
C ALA A 44 10.49 -6.16 -1.21
N LEU A 45 9.39 -5.77 -1.87
CA LEU A 45 9.42 -5.11 -3.17
C LEU A 45 9.86 -3.64 -3.05
N PHE A 46 9.26 -2.90 -2.10
CA PHE A 46 9.56 -1.49 -1.90
C PHE A 46 10.99 -1.28 -1.35
N SER A 47 11.52 -2.20 -0.54
CA SER A 47 12.91 -2.12 -0.06
C SER A 47 13.95 -2.22 -1.19
N GLN A 48 13.59 -2.73 -2.37
CA GLN A 48 14.48 -2.87 -3.53
C GLN A 48 14.51 -1.63 -4.44
N LEU A 49 13.69 -0.61 -4.16
CA LEU A 49 13.62 0.60 -4.99
C LEU A 49 14.77 1.59 -4.74
N ASN A 50 15.50 1.46 -3.63
CA ASN A 50 16.47 2.47 -3.15
C ASN A 50 15.84 3.87 -3.05
N ASP A 51 14.58 3.93 -2.62
CA ASP A 51 13.77 5.15 -2.44
C ASP A 51 13.18 5.09 -1.03
N ASP A 52 13.93 5.65 -0.07
CA ASP A 52 13.63 5.55 1.36
C ASP A 52 12.26 6.16 1.69
N ASP A 53 11.92 7.30 1.07
CA ASP A 53 10.63 7.95 1.28
C ASP A 53 9.48 7.01 0.91
N THR A 54 9.54 6.39 -0.28
CA THR A 54 8.50 5.46 -0.74
C THR A 54 8.44 4.22 0.15
N TYR A 55 9.58 3.71 0.61
CA TYR A 55 9.60 2.58 1.55
C TYR A 55 8.98 2.94 2.91
N GLN A 56 9.22 4.14 3.42
CA GLN A 56 8.58 4.63 4.65
C GLN A 56 7.07 4.77 4.50
N TYR A 57 6.58 5.17 3.31
CA TYR A 57 5.14 5.16 3.05
C TYR A 57 4.55 3.75 3.10
N GLU A 58 5.21 2.74 2.50
CA GLU A 58 4.74 1.36 2.56
C GLU A 58 4.63 0.86 4.01
N LEU A 59 5.62 1.17 4.85
CA LEU A 59 5.59 0.81 6.27
C LEU A 59 4.37 1.42 6.99
N ARG A 60 4.07 2.70 6.75
CA ARG A 60 2.90 3.36 7.34
C ARG A 60 1.59 2.77 6.84
N HIS A 61 1.49 2.43 5.55
CA HIS A 61 0.30 1.74 5.01
C HIS A 61 0.11 0.37 5.68
N LYS A 62 1.19 -0.40 5.81
CA LYS A 62 1.17 -1.68 6.49
C LYS A 62 0.72 -1.55 7.93
N GLU A 63 1.18 -0.55 8.69
CA GLU A 63 0.75 -0.31 10.07
C GLU A 63 -0.76 -0.05 10.17
N ILE A 64 -1.33 0.73 9.24
CA ILE A 64 -2.77 0.98 9.18
C ILE A 64 -3.51 -0.33 8.90
N ILE A 65 -3.06 -1.12 7.92
CA ILE A 65 -3.71 -2.39 7.58
C ILE A 65 -3.55 -3.44 8.68
N ASP A 66 -2.41 -3.52 9.36
CA ASP A 66 -2.22 -4.42 10.50
C ASP A 66 -3.16 -4.06 11.66
N LYS A 67 -3.41 -2.77 11.89
CA LYS A 67 -4.25 -2.30 13.00
C LYS A 67 -5.74 -2.38 12.71
N TYR A 68 -6.17 -1.99 11.50
CA TYR A 68 -7.59 -1.82 11.16
C TYR A 68 -8.11 -2.85 10.16
N GLY A 69 -7.22 -3.60 9.48
CA GLY A 69 -7.57 -4.53 8.41
C GLY A 69 -8.03 -3.86 7.10
N ARG A 70 -8.12 -2.53 7.07
CA ARG A 70 -8.61 -1.69 5.98
C ARG A 70 -8.09 -0.26 6.14
N TYR A 71 -8.32 0.60 5.14
CA TYR A 71 -8.04 2.03 5.25
C TYR A 71 -9.26 2.79 5.77
N PRO A 72 -9.23 3.33 7.01
CA PRO A 72 -10.40 3.99 7.59
C PRO A 72 -10.88 5.21 6.78
N HIS A 73 -9.97 5.91 6.11
CA HIS A 73 -10.32 7.09 5.30
C HIS A 73 -11.19 6.73 4.08
N ARG A 74 -11.25 5.45 3.70
CA ARG A 74 -12.13 4.96 2.62
C ARG A 74 -13.51 4.56 3.12
N ASN A 75 -13.77 4.59 4.43
CA ASN A 75 -15.02 4.08 4.99
C ASN A 75 -16.23 4.86 4.47
N GLU A 76 -16.18 6.19 4.48
CA GLU A 76 -17.29 7.04 4.01
C GLU A 76 -17.63 6.78 2.54
N ILE A 77 -16.64 6.84 1.64
CA ILE A 77 -16.86 6.65 0.20
C ILE A 77 -17.29 5.21 -0.16
N LEU A 78 -16.95 4.22 0.67
CA LEU A 78 -17.36 2.83 0.50
C LEU A 78 -18.63 2.46 1.29
N GLY A 79 -19.27 3.42 1.97
CA GLY A 79 -20.49 3.19 2.75
C GLY A 79 -20.30 2.30 3.99
N ARG A 80 -19.08 2.26 4.55
CA ARG A 80 -18.74 1.48 5.75
C ARG A 80 -18.90 2.31 7.01
N THR A 81 -19.43 1.72 8.07
CA THR A 81 -19.43 2.35 9.40
C THR A 81 -18.03 2.28 10.01
N SER A 82 -17.51 3.42 10.46
CA SER A 82 -16.25 3.50 11.20
C SER A 82 -16.44 3.15 12.67
N THR A 83 -15.46 2.48 13.29
CA THR A 83 -15.40 2.29 14.75
C THR A 83 -14.98 3.57 15.46
N ALA A 84 -15.10 3.60 16.80
CA ALA A 84 -14.62 4.74 17.59
C ALA A 84 -13.09 4.94 17.44
N GLU A 85 -12.32 3.86 17.39
CA GLU A 85 -10.86 3.91 17.19
C GLU A 85 -10.48 4.41 15.79
N GLU A 86 -11.25 4.02 14.76
CA GLU A 86 -11.07 4.52 13.40
C GLU A 86 -11.41 6.01 13.30
N LEU A 87 -12.49 6.47 13.94
CA LEU A 87 -12.86 7.89 13.98
C LEU A 87 -11.81 8.74 14.71
N ALA A 88 -11.28 8.26 15.83
CA ALA A 88 -10.21 8.94 16.56
C ALA A 88 -8.91 9.00 15.72
N PHE A 89 -8.60 7.94 14.98
CA PHE A 89 -7.45 7.90 14.06
C PHE A 89 -7.59 8.90 12.92
N LEU A 90 -8.78 9.03 12.32
CA LEU A 90 -9.06 9.97 11.23
C LEU A 90 -8.87 11.44 11.62
N GLN A 91 -8.82 11.76 12.91
CA GLN A 91 -8.53 13.10 13.40
C GLN A 91 -7.02 13.40 13.54
N GLN A 92 -6.16 12.39 13.41
CA GLN A 92 -4.71 12.55 13.54
C GLN A 92 -4.04 12.88 12.19
N PRO A 93 -2.88 13.55 12.18
CA PRO A 93 -2.05 13.69 10.99
C PRO A 93 -1.66 12.32 10.40
N GLY A 94 -1.56 12.22 9.08
CA GLY A 94 -1.18 10.98 8.40
C GLY A 94 -2.26 9.89 8.43
N SER A 95 -3.51 10.26 8.68
CA SER A 95 -4.66 9.34 8.65
C SER A 95 -5.23 9.08 7.24
N SER A 96 -4.74 9.83 6.25
CA SER A 96 -5.10 9.71 4.83
C SER A 96 -3.88 9.88 3.95
N PHE A 97 -3.62 8.90 3.10
CA PHE A 97 -2.71 8.92 1.95
C PHE A 97 -3.00 7.71 1.07
#